data_AF-A0A960U119-F1
#
_entry.id   AF-A0A960U119-F1
#
_cell.length_a   1.000
_cell.length_b   1.000
_cell.length_c   1.000
_cell.angle_alpha   90.00
_cell.angle_beta   90.00
_cell.angle_gamma   90.00
#
_symmetry.space_group_name_H-M   'P 1'
#
loop_
_entity.id
_entity.type
_entity.pdbx_description
1 polymer ?
#
loop_
_entity_poly.entity_id
_entity_poly.type
_entity_poly.pdbx_seq_one_letter_code
_entity_poly.pdbx_strand_id
1 'polypeptide(L)'
;MSYVIAVILGVFSWTFLEYAIHNWVGHMLKGKTIFSKEHLKHHAVNGYFSPASKKALTAVMIMGIISPIAIAVVGVSVGLVYASGIVGMYLIYELVHRRAHTHAPRNAYARWVRRNHFYHHYMKPKMNHGVTNPIWDIVFKTHAEPGVIRVPERFVMDWLCDENGEVKPQYRDDYVLVPTGSKRAAARRQSQDEIGHDTQAAYAGEAPVA
;
A
#
# COMPACT_ATOMS: atom_id res chain seq x y z
N MET A 1 6.45 -14.21 -32.59
CA MET A 1 5.83 -13.23 -31.66
C MET A 1 6.13 -11.83 -32.17
N SER A 2 5.13 -10.96 -32.36
CA SER A 2 5.41 -9.57 -32.76
C SER A 2 5.96 -8.76 -31.58
N TYR A 3 6.78 -7.74 -31.84
CA TYR A 3 7.30 -6.87 -30.77
C TYR A 3 6.18 -6.17 -30.00
N VAL A 4 5.10 -5.79 -30.70
CA VAL A 4 3.91 -5.19 -30.07
C VAL A 4 3.29 -6.16 -29.06
N ILE A 5 3.10 -7.42 -29.44
CA ILE A 5 2.55 -8.42 -28.52
C ILE A 5 3.52 -8.66 -27.35
N ALA A 6 4.82 -8.70 -27.60
CA ALA A 6 5.82 -8.87 -26.53
C ALA A 6 5.76 -7.73 -25.49
N VAL A 7 5.66 -6.47 -25.92
CA VAL A 7 5.48 -5.34 -24.98
C VAL A 7 4.18 -5.46 -24.20
N ILE A 8 3.06 -5.75 -24.88
CA ILE A 8 1.75 -5.87 -24.23
C ILE A 8 1.77 -6.98 -23.18
N LEU A 9 2.36 -8.14 -23.51
CA LEU A 9 2.52 -9.23 -22.56
C LEU A 9 3.43 -8.84 -21.40
N GLY A 10 4.51 -8.09 -21.64
CA GLY A 10 5.37 -7.58 -20.57
C GLY A 10 4.61 -6.64 -19.62
N VAL A 11 3.86 -5.69 -20.18
CA VAL A 11 3.00 -4.78 -19.41
C VAL A 11 1.99 -5.58 -18.58
N PHE A 12 1.31 -6.54 -19.20
CA PHE A 12 0.33 -7.38 -18.52
C PHE A 12 0.97 -8.23 -17.41
N SER A 13 2.13 -8.84 -17.66
CA SER A 13 2.90 -9.60 -16.67
C SER A 13 3.29 -8.76 -15.46
N TRP A 14 3.64 -7.47 -15.65
CA TRP A 14 3.88 -6.59 -14.52
C TRP A 14 2.64 -6.42 -13.64
N THR A 15 1.43 -6.31 -14.21
CA THR A 15 0.22 -6.15 -13.38
C THR A 15 0.02 -7.32 -12.42
N PHE A 16 0.41 -8.54 -12.85
CA PHE A 16 0.41 -9.71 -11.97
C PHE A 16 1.50 -9.61 -10.90
N LEU A 17 2.72 -9.24 -11.31
CA LEU A 17 3.85 -9.07 -10.38
C LEU A 17 3.55 -7.98 -9.34
N GLU A 18 2.92 -6.88 -9.73
CA GLU A 18 2.44 -5.82 -8.83
C GLU A 18 1.57 -6.42 -7.72
N TYR A 19 0.53 -7.19 -8.08
CA TYR A 19 -0.34 -7.85 -7.12
C TYR A 19 0.41 -8.84 -6.24
N ALA A 20 1.20 -9.72 -6.84
CA ALA A 20 1.94 -10.78 -6.14
C ALA A 20 2.96 -10.21 -5.15
N ILE A 21 3.72 -9.20 -5.58
CA ILE A 21 4.71 -8.52 -4.76
C ILE A 21 3.99 -7.73 -3.66
N HIS A 22 2.93 -7.01 -3.95
CA HIS A 22 2.23 -6.21 -2.95
C HIS A 22 1.54 -7.08 -1.88
N ASN A 23 0.74 -8.07 -2.30
CA ASN A 23 0.03 -8.95 -1.37
C ASN A 23 0.97 -9.98 -0.73
N TRP A 24 1.52 -10.89 -1.54
CA TRP A 24 2.21 -12.06 -1.01
C TRP A 24 3.56 -11.70 -0.39
N VAL A 25 4.32 -10.78 -1.01
CA VAL A 25 5.62 -10.38 -0.47
C VAL A 25 5.46 -9.23 0.54
N GLY A 26 4.71 -8.19 0.19
CA GLY A 26 4.55 -6.97 0.98
C GLY A 26 3.83 -7.23 2.30
N HIS A 27 2.62 -7.79 2.24
CA HIS A 27 1.76 -8.03 3.40
C HIS A 27 1.96 -9.39 4.05
N MET A 28 1.92 -10.49 3.29
CA MET A 28 1.88 -11.82 3.91
C MET A 28 3.21 -12.23 4.58
N LEU A 29 4.36 -11.71 4.12
CA LEU A 29 5.66 -12.00 4.73
C LEU A 29 5.99 -11.17 5.97
N LYS A 30 5.16 -10.18 6.35
CA LYS A 30 5.23 -9.47 7.65
C LYS A 30 6.64 -9.00 8.05
N GLY A 31 7.38 -8.39 7.13
CA GLY A 31 8.71 -7.83 7.38
C GLY A 31 9.88 -8.82 7.26
N LYS A 32 9.65 -10.05 6.79
CA LYS A 32 10.72 -11.05 6.59
C LYS A 32 11.66 -10.72 5.41
N THR A 33 11.21 -9.90 4.45
CA THR A 33 12.03 -9.47 3.31
C THR A 33 12.26 -7.96 3.35
N ILE A 34 13.30 -7.48 2.63
CA ILE A 34 13.57 -6.04 2.49
C ILE A 34 12.36 -5.33 1.92
N PHE A 35 11.74 -5.88 0.86
CA PHE A 35 10.53 -5.31 0.28
C PHE A 35 9.39 -5.22 1.29
N SER A 36 9.12 -6.29 2.05
CA SER A 36 8.06 -6.28 3.05
C SER A 36 8.29 -5.24 4.15
N LYS A 37 9.54 -5.03 4.58
CA LYS A 37 9.88 -3.97 5.55
C LYS A 37 9.63 -2.56 4.99
N GLU A 38 10.09 -2.31 3.76
CA GLU A 38 9.88 -1.03 3.09
C GLU A 38 8.39 -0.73 2.87
N HIS A 39 7.64 -1.77 2.46
CA HIS A 39 6.19 -1.72 2.26
C HIS A 39 5.43 -1.41 3.55
N LEU A 40 5.70 -2.15 4.62
CA LEU A 40 5.07 -1.89 5.92
C LEU A 40 5.44 -0.51 6.49
N LYS A 41 6.66 -0.04 6.25
CA LYS A 41 7.07 1.32 6.62
C LYS A 41 6.30 2.38 5.82
N HIS A 42 6.03 2.14 4.54
CA HIS A 42 5.18 3.00 3.71
C HIS A 42 3.73 3.06 4.22
N HIS A 43 3.19 1.96 4.76
CA HIS A 43 1.89 1.97 5.44
C HIS A 43 1.90 2.75 6.77
N ALA A 44 3.02 2.72 7.49
CA ALA A 44 3.09 3.22 8.86
C ALA A 44 3.47 4.71 8.96
N VAL A 45 4.26 5.23 8.01
CA VAL A 45 4.86 6.56 8.09
C VAL A 45 4.35 7.45 6.96
N ASN A 46 3.70 8.56 7.32
CA ASN A 46 3.16 9.50 6.33
C ASN A 46 4.29 10.05 5.44
N GLY A 47 4.05 10.10 4.14
CA GLY A 47 5.01 10.62 3.15
C GLY A 47 6.25 9.75 2.91
N TYR A 48 6.41 8.60 3.59
CA TYR A 48 7.57 7.74 3.35
C TYR A 48 7.47 7.03 2.00
N PHE A 49 8.55 7.10 1.20
CA PHE A 49 8.74 6.26 0.01
C PHE A 49 10.17 5.73 0.01
N SER A 50 10.37 4.51 -0.48
CA SER A 50 11.71 3.99 -0.71
C SER A 50 12.50 4.94 -1.64
N PRO A 51 13.80 5.16 -1.37
CA PRO A 51 14.63 6.02 -2.21
C PRO A 51 14.61 5.63 -3.69
N ALA A 52 14.73 6.62 -4.57
CA ALA A 52 14.75 6.40 -6.02
C ALA A 52 15.87 5.43 -6.44
N SER A 53 17.02 5.44 -5.77
CA SER A 53 18.12 4.49 -6.00
C SER A 53 17.72 3.04 -5.76
N LYS A 54 16.96 2.73 -4.70
CA LYS A 54 16.44 1.37 -4.44
C LYS A 54 15.44 0.94 -5.51
N LYS A 55 14.61 1.88 -5.98
CA LYS A 55 13.64 1.62 -7.05
C LYS A 55 14.32 1.39 -8.39
N ALA A 56 15.38 2.15 -8.71
CA ALA A 56 16.20 1.95 -9.89
C ALA A 56 16.94 0.61 -9.84
N LEU A 57 17.52 0.25 -8.68
CA LEU A 57 18.11 -1.07 -8.47
C LEU A 57 17.10 -2.20 -8.71
N THR A 58 15.85 -2.02 -8.27
CA THR A 58 14.77 -2.98 -8.53
C THR A 58 14.46 -3.12 -10.02
N ALA A 59 14.42 -2.03 -10.79
CA ALA A 59 14.28 -2.09 -12.25
C ALA A 59 15.43 -2.88 -12.91
N VAL A 60 16.67 -2.63 -12.48
CA VAL A 60 17.86 -3.36 -12.97
C VAL A 60 17.77 -4.84 -12.62
N MET A 61 17.37 -5.20 -11.41
CA MET A 61 17.17 -6.59 -11.00
C MET A 61 16.08 -7.27 -11.82
N ILE A 62 14.93 -6.62 -12.03
CA ILE A 62 13.85 -7.14 -12.89
C ILE A 62 14.39 -7.39 -14.30
N MET A 63 15.10 -6.42 -14.88
CA MET A 63 15.70 -6.57 -16.21
C MET A 63 16.69 -7.75 -16.25
N GLY A 64 17.60 -7.85 -15.27
CA GLY A 64 18.63 -8.88 -15.21
C GLY A 64 18.09 -10.29 -14.95
N ILE A 65 16.96 -10.42 -14.24
CA ILE A 65 16.31 -11.71 -13.98
C ILE A 65 15.43 -12.12 -15.17
N ILE A 66 14.59 -11.21 -15.67
CA ILE A 66 13.60 -11.56 -16.70
C ILE A 66 14.22 -11.72 -18.07
N SER A 67 15.20 -10.89 -18.44
CA SER A 67 15.81 -10.94 -19.78
C SER A 67 16.37 -12.32 -20.14
N PRO A 68 17.27 -12.95 -19.36
CA PRO A 68 17.82 -14.26 -19.75
C PRO A 68 16.74 -15.33 -19.91
N ILE A 69 15.72 -15.32 -19.03
CA ILE A 69 14.59 -16.25 -19.11
C ILE A 69 13.79 -16.02 -20.40
N ALA A 70 13.42 -14.77 -20.69
CA ALA A 70 12.66 -14.44 -21.88
C ALA A 70 13.46 -14.70 -23.17
N ILE A 71 14.75 -14.37 -23.18
CA ILE A 71 15.65 -14.62 -24.32
C ILE A 71 15.74 -16.11 -24.63
N ALA A 72 15.83 -16.97 -23.61
CA ALA A 72 15.86 -18.41 -23.80
C ALA A 72 14.58 -18.97 -24.44
N VAL A 73 13.42 -18.34 -24.20
CA VAL A 73 12.12 -18.82 -24.68
C VAL A 73 11.76 -18.26 -26.06
N VAL A 74 12.01 -16.97 -26.30
CA VAL A 74 11.50 -16.26 -27.50
C VAL A 74 12.60 -15.58 -28.34
N GLY A 75 13.87 -15.78 -27.99
CA GLY A 75 15.02 -15.18 -28.67
C GLY A 75 15.36 -13.78 -28.18
N VAL A 76 16.56 -13.30 -28.55
CA VAL A 76 17.17 -12.09 -27.98
C VAL A 76 16.28 -10.86 -28.11
N SER A 77 15.89 -10.50 -29.34
CA SER A 77 15.14 -9.26 -29.58
C SER A 77 13.76 -9.26 -28.92
N VAL A 78 12.99 -10.34 -29.05
CA VAL A 78 11.64 -10.43 -28.48
C VAL A 78 11.72 -10.49 -26.94
N GLY A 79 12.69 -11.25 -26.41
CA GLY A 79 12.88 -11.40 -24.96
C GLY A 79 13.22 -10.07 -24.28
N LEU A 80 14.10 -9.27 -24.89
CA LEU A 80 14.43 -7.93 -24.40
C LEU A 80 13.23 -6.99 -24.47
N VAL A 81 12.47 -6.99 -25.57
CA VAL A 81 11.26 -6.16 -25.72
C VAL A 81 10.21 -6.50 -24.66
N TYR A 82 10.00 -7.79 -24.38
CA TYR A 82 9.12 -8.25 -23.31
C TYR A 82 9.60 -7.76 -21.92
N ALA A 83 10.89 -7.94 -21.60
CA ALA A 83 11.46 -7.49 -20.34
C ALA A 83 11.37 -5.97 -20.16
N SER A 84 11.60 -5.19 -21.23
CA SER A 84 11.39 -3.75 -21.26
C SER A 84 9.93 -3.37 -20.99
N GLY A 85 8.95 -4.14 -21.50
CA GLY A 85 7.54 -3.96 -21.18
C GLY A 85 7.23 -4.11 -19.69
N ILE A 86 7.82 -5.14 -19.03
CA ILE A 86 7.69 -5.31 -17.57
C ILE A 86 8.28 -4.11 -16.82
N VAL A 87 9.52 -3.73 -17.13
CA VAL A 87 10.20 -2.61 -16.45
C VAL A 87 9.48 -1.28 -16.70
N GLY A 88 9.02 -1.04 -17.92
CA GLY A 88 8.26 0.17 -18.26
C GLY A 88 6.99 0.28 -17.43
N MET A 89 6.23 -0.80 -17.31
CA MET A 89 5.02 -0.81 -16.49
C MET A 89 5.31 -0.70 -14.99
N TYR A 90 6.41 -1.27 -14.49
CA TYR A 90 6.89 -1.03 -13.12
C TYR A 90 7.11 0.46 -12.83
N LEU A 91 7.77 1.19 -13.73
CA LEU A 91 8.00 2.62 -13.55
C LEU A 91 6.70 3.42 -13.58
N ILE A 92 5.74 3.04 -14.44
CA ILE A 92 4.40 3.62 -14.46
C ILE A 92 3.68 3.35 -13.14
N TYR A 93 3.73 2.12 -12.62
CA TYR A 93 3.19 1.76 -11.32
C TYR A 93 3.77 2.64 -10.21
N GLU A 94 5.10 2.80 -10.15
CA GLU A 94 5.77 3.63 -9.14
C GLU A 94 5.31 5.10 -9.19
N LEU A 95 5.11 5.64 -10.40
CA LEU A 95 4.59 6.98 -10.60
C LEU A 95 3.14 7.10 -10.16
N VAL A 96 2.27 6.18 -10.59
CA VAL A 96 0.84 6.14 -10.24
C VAL A 96 0.68 6.03 -8.73
N HIS A 97 1.39 5.10 -8.10
CA HIS A 97 1.40 4.89 -6.65
C HIS A 97 1.83 6.16 -5.91
N ARG A 98 2.95 6.78 -6.31
CA ARG A 98 3.41 8.02 -5.69
C ARG A 98 2.39 9.16 -5.85
N ARG A 99 1.80 9.33 -7.02
CA ARG A 99 0.77 10.36 -7.27
C ARG A 99 -0.50 10.11 -6.46
N ALA A 100 -0.87 8.83 -6.29
CA ALA A 100 -2.01 8.41 -5.48
C ALA A 100 -1.85 8.73 -4.00
N HIS A 101 -0.65 9.07 -3.52
CA HIS A 101 -0.45 9.64 -2.18
C HIS A 101 -0.29 11.16 -2.23
N THR A 102 0.51 11.67 -3.17
CA THR A 102 1.00 13.06 -3.12
C THR A 102 0.13 14.12 -3.81
N HIS A 103 -0.73 13.75 -4.77
CA HIS A 103 -1.45 14.73 -5.60
C HIS A 103 -2.97 14.53 -5.61
N ALA A 104 -3.74 15.61 -5.56
CA ALA A 104 -5.19 15.56 -5.76
C ALA A 104 -5.57 14.80 -7.06
N PRO A 105 -6.64 13.99 -7.04
CA PRO A 105 -7.09 13.27 -8.23
C PRO A 105 -7.56 14.28 -9.30
N ARG A 106 -7.12 14.07 -10.56
CA ARG A 106 -7.43 14.98 -11.69
C ARG A 106 -8.48 14.45 -12.66
N ASN A 107 -8.81 13.16 -12.56
CA ASN A 107 -9.77 12.48 -13.42
C ASN A 107 -10.33 11.24 -12.71
N ALA A 108 -11.30 10.58 -13.34
CA ALA A 108 -11.99 9.41 -12.78
C ALA A 108 -11.02 8.27 -12.42
N TYR A 109 -10.00 8.02 -13.26
CA TYR A 109 -9.01 6.99 -12.99
C TYR A 109 -8.15 7.33 -11.76
N ALA A 110 -7.62 8.55 -11.67
CA ALA A 110 -6.83 8.98 -10.51
C ALA A 110 -7.65 8.95 -9.21
N ARG A 111 -8.95 9.29 -9.29
CA ARG A 111 -9.89 9.15 -8.17
C ARG A 111 -10.07 7.68 -7.78
N TRP A 112 -10.28 6.79 -8.74
CA TRP A 112 -10.40 5.35 -8.52
C TRP A 112 -9.14 4.78 -7.85
N VAL A 113 -7.95 5.00 -8.44
CA VAL A 113 -6.66 4.54 -7.89
C VAL A 113 -6.53 4.96 -6.43
N ARG A 114 -6.75 6.25 -6.15
CA ARG A 114 -6.59 6.79 -4.80
C ARG A 114 -7.58 6.18 -3.83
N ARG A 115 -8.87 6.08 -4.18
CA ARG A 115 -9.89 5.49 -3.29
C ARG A 115 -9.59 4.02 -3.00
N ASN A 116 -9.28 3.22 -4.03
CA ASN A 116 -8.93 1.81 -3.86
C ASN A 116 -7.70 1.64 -2.98
N HIS A 117 -6.65 2.39 -3.28
CA HIS A 117 -5.39 2.31 -2.56
C HIS A 117 -5.47 2.84 -1.13
N PHE A 118 -6.30 3.86 -0.86
CA PHE A 118 -6.47 4.38 0.49
C PHE A 118 -7.39 3.51 1.34
N TYR A 119 -8.37 2.86 0.72
CA TYR A 119 -9.13 1.80 1.37
C TYR A 119 -8.21 0.68 1.86
N HIS A 120 -7.26 0.27 1.01
CA HIS A 120 -6.19 -0.66 1.37
C HIS A 120 -5.34 -0.13 2.54
N HIS A 121 -4.82 1.10 2.46
CA HIS A 121 -3.94 1.65 3.49
C HIS A 121 -4.60 1.82 4.87
N TYR A 122 -5.84 2.32 4.91
CA TYR A 122 -6.43 2.83 6.16
C TYR A 122 -7.55 1.95 6.72
N MET A 123 -8.18 1.11 5.89
CA MET A 123 -9.39 0.39 6.29
C MET A 123 -9.21 -1.12 6.23
N LYS A 124 -8.80 -1.67 5.08
CA LYS A 124 -8.66 -3.11 4.87
C LYS A 124 -7.34 -3.43 4.15
N PRO A 125 -6.20 -3.52 4.87
CA PRO A 125 -4.88 -3.83 4.27
C PRO A 125 -4.76 -5.21 3.59
N LYS A 126 -5.78 -6.06 3.68
CA LYS A 126 -5.84 -7.35 2.99
C LYS A 126 -6.66 -7.32 1.70
N MET A 127 -7.12 -6.15 1.26
CA MET A 127 -7.96 -5.97 0.07
C MET A 127 -7.35 -4.90 -0.83
N ASN A 128 -7.67 -4.91 -2.13
CA ASN A 128 -7.28 -3.90 -3.13
C ASN A 128 -5.76 -3.68 -3.20
N HIS A 129 -5.01 -4.76 -3.46
CA HIS A 129 -3.56 -4.72 -3.64
C HIS A 129 -3.17 -4.20 -5.04
N GLY A 130 -4.04 -4.33 -6.04
CA GLY A 130 -3.87 -3.72 -7.35
C GLY A 130 -3.99 -2.20 -7.24
N VAL A 131 -2.89 -1.51 -7.49
CA VAL A 131 -2.80 -0.05 -7.54
C VAL A 131 -3.13 0.45 -8.94
N THR A 132 -2.64 -0.23 -9.99
CA THR A 132 -2.87 0.20 -11.39
C THR A 132 -4.17 -0.31 -11.96
N ASN A 133 -4.63 -1.49 -11.55
CA ASN A 133 -5.89 -2.08 -11.98
C ASN A 133 -6.35 -3.19 -10.99
N PRO A 134 -7.63 -3.56 -10.96
CA PRO A 134 -8.16 -4.53 -10.00
C PRO A 134 -8.15 -6.00 -10.50
N ILE A 135 -7.62 -6.31 -11.69
CA ILE A 135 -7.79 -7.62 -12.34
C ILE A 135 -7.41 -8.76 -11.38
N TRP A 136 -6.25 -8.65 -10.74
CA TRP A 136 -5.74 -9.70 -9.86
C TRP A 136 -6.42 -9.72 -8.50
N ASP A 137 -6.88 -8.58 -7.99
CA ASP A 137 -7.75 -8.58 -6.80
C ASP A 137 -9.06 -9.32 -7.06
N ILE A 138 -9.63 -9.21 -8.27
CA ILE A 138 -10.85 -9.94 -8.65
C ILE A 138 -10.54 -11.44 -8.76
N VAL A 139 -9.48 -11.81 -9.48
CA VAL A 139 -9.06 -13.21 -9.68
C VAL A 139 -8.79 -13.90 -8.34
N PHE A 140 -8.11 -13.24 -7.42
CA PHE A 140 -7.74 -13.79 -6.11
C PHE A 140 -8.74 -13.43 -4.98
N LYS A 141 -9.91 -12.87 -5.33
CA LYS A 141 -10.99 -12.55 -4.37
C LYS A 141 -10.56 -11.62 -3.22
N THR A 142 -9.69 -10.68 -3.52
CA THR A 142 -9.24 -9.59 -2.63
C THR A 142 -9.72 -8.21 -3.10
N HIS A 143 -10.64 -8.16 -4.07
CA HIS A 143 -11.29 -6.92 -4.50
C HIS A 143 -12.42 -6.52 -3.55
N ALA A 144 -12.47 -5.24 -3.19
CA ALA A 144 -13.56 -4.65 -2.43
C ALA A 144 -13.88 -3.25 -2.97
N GLU A 145 -15.15 -2.95 -3.16
CA GLU A 145 -15.59 -1.61 -3.50
C GLU A 145 -15.38 -0.66 -2.31
N PRO A 146 -14.61 0.43 -2.47
CA PRO A 146 -14.44 1.39 -1.39
C PRO A 146 -15.73 2.16 -1.12
N GLY A 147 -16.15 2.22 0.15
CA GLY A 147 -17.11 3.21 0.62
C GLY A 147 -16.45 4.59 0.80
N VAL A 148 -16.90 5.33 1.81
CA VAL A 148 -16.24 6.57 2.26
C VAL A 148 -14.93 6.23 2.96
N ILE A 149 -13.83 6.81 2.49
CA ILE A 149 -12.48 6.56 2.99
C ILE A 149 -12.26 7.30 4.30
N ARG A 150 -11.91 6.55 5.34
CA ARG A 150 -11.61 7.08 6.67
C ARG A 150 -10.11 7.37 6.80
N VAL A 151 -9.71 8.61 6.55
CA VAL A 151 -8.30 9.04 6.57
C VAL A 151 -7.91 9.44 8.00
N PRO A 152 -6.93 8.77 8.64
CA PRO A 152 -6.45 9.22 9.93
C PRO A 152 -5.76 10.58 9.80
N GLU A 153 -6.02 11.52 10.71
CA GLU A 153 -5.44 12.89 10.64
C GLU A 153 -3.92 12.91 10.46
N ARG A 154 -3.18 11.99 11.10
CA ARG A 154 -1.71 11.89 10.94
C ARG A 154 -1.25 11.57 9.51
N PHE A 155 -2.15 11.11 8.64
CA PHE A 155 -1.91 10.78 7.24
C PHE A 155 -2.64 11.74 6.29
N VAL A 156 -3.16 12.86 6.78
CA VAL A 156 -3.80 13.86 5.92
C VAL A 156 -2.80 14.41 4.89
N MET A 157 -3.30 14.72 3.70
CA MET A 157 -2.52 15.35 2.63
C MET A 157 -2.96 16.80 2.46
N ASP A 158 -2.01 17.68 2.14
CA ASP A 158 -2.21 19.14 2.06
C ASP A 158 -3.34 19.57 1.12
N TRP A 159 -3.61 18.77 0.09
CA TRP A 159 -4.64 19.10 -0.89
C TRP A 159 -6.06 18.73 -0.43
N LEU A 160 -6.21 17.87 0.60
CA LEU A 160 -7.49 17.30 1.03
C LEU A 160 -8.30 18.25 1.91
N CYS A 161 -7.63 18.99 2.79
CA CYS A 161 -8.29 19.89 3.75
C CYS A 161 -8.15 21.36 3.38
N ASP A 162 -9.13 22.16 3.75
CA ASP A 162 -9.08 23.62 3.69
C ASP A 162 -8.26 24.22 4.85
N GLU A 163 -8.22 25.55 4.91
CA GLU A 163 -7.47 26.32 5.92
C GLU A 163 -7.98 26.08 7.36
N ASN A 164 -9.23 25.63 7.50
CA ASN A 164 -9.84 25.30 8.80
C ASN A 164 -9.57 23.85 9.23
N GLY A 165 -8.88 23.07 8.39
CA GLY A 165 -8.62 21.65 8.62
C GLY A 165 -9.79 20.73 8.26
N GLU A 166 -10.85 21.25 7.63
CA GLU A 166 -11.99 20.46 7.17
C GLU A 166 -11.74 19.86 5.78
N VAL A 167 -12.32 18.69 5.49
CA VAL A 167 -12.28 18.11 4.13
C VAL A 167 -12.95 19.08 3.15
N LYS A 168 -12.25 19.46 2.07
CA LYS A 168 -12.78 20.38 1.06
C LYS A 168 -14.07 19.83 0.44
N PRO A 169 -15.07 20.68 0.13
CA PRO A 169 -16.40 20.24 -0.33
C PRO A 169 -16.38 19.19 -1.44
N GLN A 170 -15.52 19.36 -2.46
CA GLN A 170 -15.41 18.44 -3.60
C GLN A 170 -14.91 17.02 -3.25
N TYR A 171 -14.46 16.79 -2.02
CA TYR A 171 -13.92 15.52 -1.56
C TYR A 171 -14.75 14.87 -0.44
N ARG A 172 -15.82 15.53 0.03
CA ARG A 172 -16.61 15.07 1.19
C ARG A 172 -17.38 13.77 0.93
N ASP A 173 -17.75 13.51 -0.32
CA ASP A 173 -18.41 12.26 -0.72
C ASP A 173 -17.45 11.06 -0.68
N ASP A 174 -16.13 11.33 -0.74
CA ASP A 174 -15.10 10.30 -0.82
C ASP A 174 -14.34 10.09 0.48
N TYR A 175 -14.19 11.12 1.31
CA TYR A 175 -13.28 11.11 2.45
C TYR A 175 -13.90 11.72 3.70
N VAL A 176 -13.58 11.11 4.84
CA VAL A 176 -13.79 11.69 6.18
C VAL A 176 -12.50 11.58 6.98
N LEU A 177 -12.21 12.60 7.78
CA LEU A 177 -11.09 12.55 8.71
C LEU A 177 -11.48 11.75 9.95
N VAL A 178 -10.53 10.97 10.45
CA VAL A 178 -10.66 10.27 11.73
C VAL A 178 -9.58 10.78 12.67
N PRO A 179 -9.96 11.33 13.84
CA PRO A 179 -9.01 11.75 14.85
C PRO A 179 -8.03 10.64 15.19
N THR A 180 -6.74 10.95 15.16
CA THR A 180 -5.72 10.00 15.57
C THR A 180 -5.72 9.97 17.10
N GLY A 181 -6.55 9.10 17.68
CA GLY A 181 -7.05 9.22 19.05
C GLY A 181 -6.02 9.59 20.12
N SER A 182 -6.16 10.78 20.69
CA SER A 182 -5.71 11.11 22.05
C SER A 182 -6.74 10.70 23.11
N LYS A 183 -8.03 10.54 22.77
CA LYS A 183 -9.08 10.20 23.75
C LYS A 183 -9.24 8.70 24.03
N ARG A 184 -9.07 7.82 23.04
CA ARG A 184 -9.26 6.36 23.21
C ARG A 184 -8.03 5.65 23.80
N ALA A 185 -6.83 6.22 23.59
CA ALA A 185 -5.60 5.76 24.23
C ALA A 185 -5.51 6.23 25.70
N ALA A 186 -6.01 7.44 26.02
CA ALA A 186 -6.13 7.93 27.39
C ALA A 186 -7.14 7.10 28.19
N ALA A 187 -8.34 6.84 27.65
CA ALA A 187 -9.36 6.03 28.31
C ALA A 187 -8.90 4.58 28.57
N ARG A 188 -8.05 4.01 27.69
CA ARG A 188 -7.50 2.66 27.87
C ARG A 188 -6.36 2.61 28.89
N ARG A 189 -5.58 3.69 29.04
CA ARG A 189 -4.60 3.85 30.12
C ARG A 189 -5.30 4.04 31.46
N GLN A 190 -6.30 4.92 31.52
CA GLN A 190 -7.12 5.13 32.73
C GLN A 190 -7.79 3.85 33.22
N SER A 191 -8.38 3.05 32.32
CA SER A 191 -8.96 1.75 32.70
C SER A 191 -7.91 0.72 33.13
N GLN A 192 -6.67 0.80 32.61
CA GLN A 192 -5.60 -0.12 33.00
C GLN A 192 -4.94 0.29 34.32
N ASP A 193 -4.88 1.58 34.61
CA ASP A 193 -4.39 2.13 35.88
C ASP A 193 -5.41 1.88 37.01
N GLU A 194 -6.72 1.98 36.75
CA GLU A 194 -7.78 1.60 37.71
C GLU A 194 -7.79 0.09 38.01
N ILE A 195 -7.68 -0.77 36.99
CA ILE A 195 -7.60 -2.23 37.19
C ILE A 195 -6.29 -2.62 37.89
N GLY A 196 -5.18 -1.93 37.60
CA GLY A 196 -3.88 -2.15 38.25
C GLY A 196 -3.84 -1.73 39.72
N HIS A 197 -4.60 -0.70 40.11
CA HIS A 197 -4.75 -0.29 41.50
C HIS A 197 -5.61 -1.27 42.31
N ASP A 198 -6.70 -1.77 41.73
CA ASP A 198 -7.58 -2.76 42.38
C ASP A 198 -6.89 -4.11 42.59
N THR A 199 -6.02 -4.53 41.66
CA THR A 199 -5.25 -5.77 41.82
C THR A 199 -4.14 -5.65 42.87
N GLN A 200 -3.45 -4.51 42.98
CA GLN A 200 -2.46 -4.32 44.05
C GLN A 200 -3.09 -4.21 45.45
N ALA A 201 -4.30 -3.66 45.57
CA ALA A 201 -5.05 -3.65 46.83
C ALA A 201 -5.53 -5.05 47.25
N ALA A 202 -5.88 -5.92 46.29
CA ALA A 202 -6.33 -7.29 46.56
C ALA A 202 -5.21 -8.23 47.07
N TYR A 203 -3.95 -8.02 46.67
CA TYR A 203 -2.81 -8.87 47.07
C TYR A 203 -2.02 -8.35 48.28
N ALA A 204 -2.35 -7.19 48.85
CA ALA A 204 -1.69 -6.66 50.05
C ALA A 204 -2.21 -7.28 51.36
N GLY A 205 -3.22 -8.15 51.31
CA GLY A 205 -3.88 -8.76 52.47
C GLY A 205 -3.50 -10.21 52.79
N GLU A 206 -2.74 -10.89 51.93
CA GLU A 206 -2.38 -12.30 52.13
C GLU A 206 -0.92 -12.44 52.54
N ALA A 207 -0.69 -12.53 53.85
CA ALA A 207 0.60 -12.93 54.39
C ALA A 207 0.89 -14.40 54.00
N PRO A 208 2.09 -14.72 53.51
CA PRO A 208 2.42 -16.08 53.13
C PRO A 208 2.46 -16.97 54.39
N VAL A 209 1.63 -18.01 54.40
CA VAL A 209 1.70 -19.10 55.36
C VAL A 209 3.00 -19.86 55.11
N ALA A 210 3.80 -20.00 56.17
CA ALA A 210 5.12 -20.64 56.19
C ALA A 210 5.09 -22.14 55.87
#